data_AF-B3T8K4-F1
#
_entry.id   AF-B3T8K4-F1
#
_cell.length_a   1.000
_cell.length_b   1.000
_cell.length_c   1.000
_cell.angle_alpha   90.00
_cell.angle_beta   90.00
_cell.angle_gamma   90.00
#
_symmetry.space_group_name_H-M   'P 1'
#
loop_
_entity.id
_entity.type
_entity.pdbx_description
1 polymer ?
#
loop_
_entity_poly.entity_id
_entity_poly.type
_entity_poly.pdbx_seq_one_letter_code
_entity_poly.pdbx_strand_id
1 'polypeptide(L)'
;MRRHIFSSPVKVQNHDKPSVNIIGRAAPAQPWHSHSNWLMLLLDGCDSASPGAIPRAPFLLGIASHNHKRHKTTGDHRPMTTNAVEIELDPRELMGKKVGRLRRAGIVPVHLYGPGMEPRALQCNTSQLIRVLAKAGGATPIHITIQGESGTHLAFAREIQWDPKRDDLLHVDLLAADISRPVTAQVPIILVGESAGARTVSGTVMHQLRTVDIQALPLEMPSQIELDISVMEEPDSVIRVSDLAIPENATLLSDVEDLVVRIELPRVEVEAAVGVEEGLEEGEAGEDGGGADASEE
;
A
#
# COMPACT_ATOMS: atom_id res chain seq x y z
N MET A 1 -72.34 3.21 16.00
CA MET A 1 -71.72 3.63 17.28
C MET A 1 -70.22 3.93 17.05
N ARG A 2 -69.84 5.14 16.62
CA ARG A 2 -69.04 6.12 17.40
C ARG A 2 -68.50 5.62 18.74
N ARG A 3 -67.17 5.58 18.91
CA ARG A 3 -66.43 6.32 19.96
C ARG A 3 -65.01 6.66 19.49
N HIS A 4 -64.79 7.96 19.30
CA HIS A 4 -63.50 8.64 19.33
C HIS A 4 -62.90 8.59 20.73
N ILE A 5 -61.58 8.45 20.86
CA ILE A 5 -60.81 9.01 21.99
C ILE A 5 -59.43 9.50 21.49
N PHE A 6 -59.29 10.83 21.43
CA PHE A 6 -58.13 11.71 21.78
C PHE A 6 -56.71 11.13 21.68
N SER A 7 -55.77 11.60 20.84
CA SER A 7 -55.22 12.97 20.66
C SER A 7 -54.84 13.68 21.95
N SER A 8 -53.55 13.68 22.30
CA SER A 8 -52.85 14.79 22.95
C SER A 8 -51.33 14.63 22.78
N PRO A 9 -50.63 15.61 22.17
CA PRO A 9 -49.18 15.59 21.98
C PRO A 9 -48.45 16.16 23.20
N VAL A 10 -47.35 15.50 23.59
CA VAL A 10 -46.48 15.96 24.68
C VAL A 10 -45.57 17.10 24.20
N LYS A 11 -45.48 18.12 25.05
CA LYS A 11 -44.88 19.43 24.86
C LYS A 11 -43.41 19.41 24.43
N VAL A 12 -43.15 20.20 23.39
CA VAL A 12 -41.87 20.85 23.10
C VAL A 12 -41.55 21.82 24.25
N GLN A 13 -40.39 21.68 24.87
CA GLN A 13 -39.77 22.74 25.66
C GLN A 13 -38.46 23.14 24.97
N ASN A 14 -38.53 24.28 24.29
CA ASN A 14 -37.37 25.06 23.87
C ASN A 14 -36.70 25.61 25.13
N HIS A 15 -35.42 25.30 25.32
CA HIS A 15 -34.54 26.06 26.20
C HIS A 15 -33.50 26.81 25.37
N ASP A 16 -33.71 28.11 25.35
CA ASP A 16 -32.78 29.24 25.28
C ASP A 16 -31.34 28.99 24.80
N LYS A 17 -31.06 29.60 23.65
CA LYS A 17 -29.73 30.11 23.27
C LYS A 17 -29.40 31.34 24.13
N PRO A 18 -28.12 31.53 24.45
CA PRO A 18 -27.56 32.88 24.34
C PRO A 18 -26.55 32.98 23.20
N SER A 19 -26.88 33.86 22.27
CA SER A 19 -25.98 34.51 21.32
C SER A 19 -24.89 35.30 22.06
N VAL A 20 -23.62 35.05 21.74
CA VAL A 20 -22.57 36.05 21.93
C VAL A 20 -21.78 36.17 20.64
N ASN A 21 -21.87 37.38 20.09
CA ASN A 21 -21.22 37.88 18.91
C ASN A 21 -20.00 38.67 19.41
N ILE A 22 -18.77 38.29 19.08
CA ILE A 22 -17.61 39.19 19.24
C ILE A 22 -16.77 39.18 17.97
N ILE A 23 -16.66 40.39 17.45
CA ILE A 23 -15.95 40.86 16.28
C ILE A 23 -14.44 40.93 16.57
N GLY A 24 -13.65 40.42 15.63
CA GLY A 24 -12.45 41.07 15.08
C GLY A 24 -11.24 41.33 15.98
N ARG A 25 -10.10 40.72 15.62
CA ARG A 25 -8.89 41.51 15.31
C ARG A 25 -7.87 40.70 14.51
N ALA A 26 -7.41 41.32 13.43
CA ALA A 26 -6.35 40.87 12.55
C ALA A 26 -4.96 41.31 13.05
N ALA A 27 -3.96 40.46 12.75
CA ALA A 27 -2.56 40.76 12.40
C ALA A 27 -1.65 41.44 13.47
N PRO A 28 -0.29 41.43 13.31
CA PRO A 28 0.51 40.95 12.19
C PRO A 28 1.70 40.03 12.52
N ALA A 29 2.21 39.43 11.44
CA ALA A 29 3.52 38.80 11.30
C ALA A 29 4.68 39.76 11.66
N GLN A 30 5.78 39.20 12.16
CA GLN A 30 7.11 39.83 12.08
C GLN A 30 8.19 38.81 11.68
N PRO A 31 9.17 39.24 10.85
CA PRO A 31 10.17 38.40 10.20
C PRO A 31 11.45 38.27 11.04
N TRP A 32 12.15 37.15 10.91
CA TRP A 32 13.51 36.99 11.44
C TRP A 32 14.50 37.18 10.29
N HIS A 33 15.05 38.39 10.18
CA HIS A 33 16.20 38.68 9.35
C HIS A 33 17.49 38.23 10.06
N SER A 34 18.23 37.39 9.34
CA SER A 34 19.67 37.46 9.08
C SER A 34 20.44 38.56 9.83
N HIS A 35 21.41 38.14 10.65
CA HIS A 35 22.63 38.91 10.85
C HIS A 35 23.82 37.96 10.79
N SER A 36 24.39 37.86 9.59
CA SER A 36 25.81 37.62 9.42
C SER A 36 26.61 38.82 9.96
N ASN A 37 27.88 38.55 10.23
CA ASN A 37 28.99 39.50 10.34
C ASN A 37 29.42 39.87 11.78
N TRP A 38 30.41 39.11 12.28
CA TRP A 38 31.36 39.58 13.27
C TRP A 38 32.78 39.51 12.69
N LEU A 39 33.22 40.70 12.30
CA LEU A 39 34.52 41.33 12.49
C LEU A 39 35.84 40.53 12.30
N MET A 40 36.54 41.02 11.28
CA MET A 40 37.98 41.02 11.00
C MET A 40 38.91 41.53 12.14
N LEU A 41 40.15 41.01 12.08
CA LEU A 41 41.46 41.66 12.29
C LEU A 41 42.01 41.96 13.70
N LEU A 42 43.15 41.32 14.00
CA LEU A 42 44.42 41.95 14.43
C LEU A 42 45.55 40.90 14.25
N LEU A 43 46.37 40.98 13.18
CA LEU A 43 47.66 41.70 13.01
C LEU A 43 48.89 40.97 13.60
N ASP A 44 49.82 40.69 12.68
CA ASP A 44 51.29 40.56 12.74
C ASP A 44 51.91 39.57 13.74
N GLY A 45 52.86 38.71 13.39
CA GLY A 45 53.85 38.73 12.31
C GLY A 45 55.19 38.36 12.96
N CYS A 46 55.79 37.23 12.59
CA CYS A 46 57.22 37.01 12.80
C CYS A 46 57.75 35.97 11.82
N ASP A 47 58.59 36.49 10.94
CA ASP A 47 59.34 35.83 9.88
C ASP A 47 60.66 35.28 10.45
N SER A 48 61.08 34.09 10.00
CA SER A 48 62.45 33.81 9.53
C SER A 48 62.89 32.33 9.64
N ALA A 49 63.65 31.92 8.61
CA ALA A 49 64.68 30.87 8.57
C ALA A 49 64.33 29.49 7.95
N SER A 50 64.34 29.47 6.60
CA SER A 50 65.31 28.76 5.72
C SER A 50 65.45 27.21 5.69
N PRO A 51 65.98 26.65 4.57
CA PRO A 51 65.40 25.47 3.91
C PRO A 51 66.29 24.22 3.91
N GLY A 52 65.69 23.08 3.54
CA GLY A 52 66.39 22.00 2.86
C GLY A 52 66.23 20.62 3.51
N ALA A 53 65.54 19.72 2.82
CA ALA A 53 65.94 18.31 2.62
C ALA A 53 64.77 17.51 2.03
N ILE A 54 64.87 17.21 0.73
CA ILE A 54 64.17 16.09 0.12
C ILE A 54 64.98 14.84 0.48
N PRO A 55 64.32 13.75 0.91
CA PRO A 55 64.82 12.43 0.54
C PRO A 55 63.80 11.62 -0.25
N ARG A 56 64.28 11.13 -1.40
CA ARG A 56 63.70 10.03 -2.17
C ARG A 56 63.97 8.73 -1.43
N ALA A 57 62.95 7.90 -1.19
CA ALA A 57 63.08 6.46 -0.95
C ALA A 57 61.68 5.79 -1.08
N PRO A 58 61.58 4.45 -1.18
CA PRO A 58 61.15 3.80 -2.41
C PRO A 58 59.78 3.13 -2.29
N PHE A 59 59.26 2.76 -3.47
CA PHE A 59 58.32 1.68 -3.73
C PHE A 59 58.28 0.62 -2.60
N LEU A 60 57.14 0.52 -1.90
CA LEU A 60 56.72 -0.73 -1.29
C LEU A 60 55.25 -0.98 -1.62
N LEU A 61 55.07 -1.99 -2.47
CA LEU A 61 53.82 -2.60 -2.85
C LEU A 61 53.21 -3.28 -1.60
N GLY A 62 52.47 -2.50 -0.82
CA GLY A 62 51.67 -3.01 0.29
C GLY A 62 50.28 -3.37 -0.23
N ILE A 63 50.07 -4.66 -0.51
CA ILE A 63 48.75 -5.23 -0.78
C ILE A 63 47.88 -4.96 0.45
N ALA A 64 47.04 -3.93 0.36
CA ALA A 64 46.02 -3.65 1.36
C ALA A 64 45.01 -4.79 1.30
N SER A 65 45.24 -5.83 2.11
CA SER A 65 44.25 -6.82 2.48
C SER A 65 43.11 -6.07 3.16
N HIS A 66 42.15 -5.63 2.35
CA HIS A 66 40.87 -5.14 2.81
C HIS A 66 40.14 -6.32 3.40
N ASN A 67 40.45 -6.59 4.67
CA ASN A 67 39.73 -7.52 5.52
C ASN A 67 38.30 -6.97 5.66
N HIS A 68 37.44 -7.31 4.70
CA HIS A 68 36.01 -7.12 4.81
C HIS A 68 35.57 -7.97 5.99
N LYS A 69 35.43 -7.32 7.15
CA LYS A 69 34.67 -7.83 8.28
C LYS A 69 33.28 -8.17 7.73
N ARG A 70 33.10 -9.42 7.32
CA ARG A 70 31.77 -9.98 7.09
C ARG A 70 31.09 -9.94 8.45
N HIS A 71 30.22 -8.95 8.63
CA HIS A 71 29.25 -8.99 9.70
C HIS A 71 28.46 -10.27 9.49
N LYS A 72 28.66 -11.24 10.37
CA LYS A 72 27.80 -12.42 10.45
C LYS A 72 26.46 -11.89 10.94
N THR A 73 25.53 -11.65 10.02
CA THR A 73 24.11 -11.49 10.34
C THR A 73 23.61 -12.88 10.74
N THR A 74 23.86 -13.22 11.99
CA THR A 74 23.24 -14.37 12.66
C THR A 74 21.81 -13.98 12.98
N GLY A 75 20.87 -14.67 12.33
CA GLY A 75 19.44 -14.60 12.59
C GLY A 75 18.67 -14.06 11.40
N ASP A 76 18.14 -14.98 10.61
CA ASP A 76 17.08 -14.73 9.64
C ASP A 76 15.78 -14.44 10.43
N HIS A 77 15.68 -13.22 10.99
CA HIS A 77 14.44 -12.75 11.58
C HIS A 77 13.62 -12.12 10.47
N ARG A 78 12.83 -12.95 9.77
CA ARG A 78 11.62 -12.46 9.11
C ARG A 78 10.89 -11.59 10.12
N PRO A 79 10.40 -10.39 9.76
CA PRO A 79 9.74 -9.50 10.69
C PRO A 79 8.42 -10.13 11.15
N MET A 80 8.52 -10.98 12.17
CA MET A 80 7.40 -11.43 12.98
C MET A 80 6.91 -10.23 13.78
N THR A 81 5.61 -10.00 13.68
CA THR A 81 4.94 -8.73 13.92
C THR A 81 5.19 -8.19 15.33
N THR A 82 6.08 -7.20 15.44
CA THR A 82 6.26 -6.40 16.68
C THR A 82 6.06 -4.90 16.41
N ASN A 83 5.25 -4.54 15.41
CA ASN A 83 4.77 -3.18 15.25
C ASN A 83 3.32 -3.13 15.72
N ALA A 84 3.11 -2.74 16.97
CA ALA A 84 1.77 -2.50 17.50
C ALA A 84 1.16 -1.30 16.79
N VAL A 85 0.14 -1.54 15.96
CA VAL A 85 -0.67 -0.49 15.33
C VAL A 85 -1.93 -0.33 16.16
N GLU A 86 -2.20 0.89 16.64
CA GLU A 86 -3.32 1.19 17.52
C GLU A 86 -4.24 2.25 16.88
N ILE A 87 -5.55 2.12 17.11
CA ILE A 87 -6.55 3.10 16.68
C ILE A 87 -7.68 3.23 17.70
N GLU A 88 -8.09 4.48 17.94
CA GLU A 88 -9.26 4.80 18.76
C GLU A 88 -10.48 5.00 17.84
N LEU A 89 -11.60 4.36 18.21
CA LEU A 89 -12.86 4.39 17.48
C LEU A 89 -13.99 4.92 18.36
N ASP A 90 -14.86 5.75 17.78
CA ASP A 90 -16.02 6.30 18.46
C ASP A 90 -17.27 5.48 18.15
N PRO A 91 -18.21 5.31 19.08
CA PRO A 91 -19.51 4.72 18.79
C PRO A 91 -20.29 5.62 17.83
N ARG A 92 -20.95 5.01 16.83
CA ARG A 92 -21.74 5.72 15.84
C ARG A 92 -23.23 5.66 16.17
N GLU A 93 -23.89 6.81 16.19
CA GLU A 93 -25.37 6.89 16.31
C GLU A 93 -26.08 6.95 14.95
N LEU A 94 -25.45 7.56 13.94
CA LEU A 94 -26.07 7.79 12.63
C LEU A 94 -25.96 6.56 11.73
N MET A 95 -27.11 5.97 11.37
CA MET A 95 -27.21 4.78 10.52
C MET A 95 -27.88 5.07 9.16
N GLY A 96 -27.66 4.17 8.19
CA GLY A 96 -28.33 4.18 6.88
C GLY A 96 -27.96 5.37 5.98
N LYS A 97 -28.93 5.96 5.28
CA LYS A 97 -28.71 7.04 4.29
C LYS A 97 -28.03 8.29 4.87
N LYS A 98 -28.13 8.52 6.19
CA LYS A 98 -27.55 9.68 6.87
C LYS A 98 -26.03 9.60 7.00
N VAL A 99 -25.44 8.41 6.83
CA VAL A 99 -24.00 8.15 6.88
C VAL A 99 -23.22 8.97 5.84
N GLY A 100 -23.84 9.30 4.70
CA GLY A 100 -23.22 10.18 3.71
C GLY A 100 -22.86 11.58 4.26
N ARG A 101 -23.49 12.05 5.35
CA ARG A 101 -23.10 13.29 6.02
C ARG A 101 -21.77 13.15 6.76
N LEU A 102 -21.53 12.00 7.40
CA LEU A 102 -20.28 11.72 8.12
C LEU A 102 -19.09 11.73 7.16
N ARG A 103 -19.23 11.06 6.00
CA ARG A 103 -18.17 11.02 4.98
C ARG A 103 -17.81 12.41 4.46
N ARG A 104 -18.80 13.27 4.23
CA ARG A 104 -18.56 14.68 3.83
C ARG A 104 -17.86 15.50 4.92
N ALA A 105 -17.98 15.09 6.19
CA ALA A 105 -17.30 15.70 7.32
C ALA A 105 -15.91 15.07 7.58
N GLY A 106 -15.43 14.15 6.75
CA GLY A 106 -14.15 13.47 6.94
C GLY A 106 -14.17 12.38 8.02
N ILE A 107 -15.35 11.81 8.30
CA ILE A 107 -15.54 10.71 9.24
C ILE A 107 -15.99 9.48 8.45
N VAL A 108 -15.24 8.40 8.58
CA VAL A 108 -15.52 7.12 7.93
C VAL A 108 -16.19 6.19 8.93
N PRO A 109 -17.27 5.51 8.54
CA PRO A 109 -17.87 4.48 9.36
C PRO A 109 -17.06 3.19 9.31
N VAL A 110 -16.98 2.55 10.46
CA VAL A 110 -16.24 1.31 10.67
C VAL A 110 -17.19 0.30 11.30
N HIS A 111 -17.13 -0.94 10.85
CA HIS A 111 -17.86 -2.03 11.46
C HIS A 111 -16.88 -3.00 12.14
N LEU A 112 -17.11 -3.28 13.42
CA LEU A 112 -16.33 -4.25 14.17
C LEU A 112 -17.22 -5.45 14.47
N TYR A 113 -16.80 -6.63 14.04
CA TYR A 113 -17.51 -7.88 14.29
C TYR A 113 -16.51 -9.02 14.51
N GLY A 114 -16.94 -10.09 15.15
CA GLY A 114 -16.08 -11.26 15.35
C GLY A 114 -16.74 -12.34 16.20
N PRO A 115 -16.07 -13.48 16.36
CA PRO A 115 -16.58 -14.57 17.18
C PRO A 115 -16.64 -14.14 18.65
N GLY A 116 -17.77 -14.36 19.31
CA GLY A 116 -17.93 -14.04 20.74
C GLY A 116 -18.15 -12.55 21.07
N MET A 117 -18.34 -11.70 20.06
CA MET A 117 -18.65 -10.28 20.21
C MET A 117 -19.94 -9.90 19.47
N GLU A 118 -20.73 -9.00 20.05
CA GLU A 118 -21.85 -8.38 19.33
C GLU A 118 -21.33 -7.35 18.32
N PRO A 119 -21.78 -7.37 17.05
CA PRO A 119 -21.32 -6.42 16.03
C PRO A 119 -21.53 -4.96 16.45
N ARG A 120 -20.47 -4.16 16.41
CA ARG A 120 -20.48 -2.75 16.79
C ARG A 120 -20.40 -1.85 15.56
N ALA A 121 -21.19 -0.79 15.57
CA ALA A 121 -21.13 0.26 14.57
C ALA A 121 -20.32 1.43 15.13
N LEU A 122 -19.15 1.63 14.55
CA LEU A 122 -18.15 2.60 15.00
C LEU A 122 -17.89 3.64 13.91
N GLN A 123 -17.12 4.66 14.25
CA GLN A 123 -16.69 5.72 13.33
C GLN A 123 -15.31 6.24 13.73
N CYS A 124 -14.56 6.75 12.75
CA CYS A 124 -13.23 7.32 12.97
C CYS A 124 -12.95 8.41 11.93
N ASN A 125 -11.96 9.27 12.20
CA ASN A 125 -11.47 10.23 11.23
C ASN A 125 -10.80 9.53 10.04
N THR A 126 -11.13 9.94 8.82
CA THR A 126 -10.60 9.35 7.57
C THR A 126 -9.07 9.32 7.54
N SER A 127 -8.42 10.44 7.88
CA SER A 127 -6.96 10.57 7.76
C SER A 127 -6.20 9.74 8.79
N GLN A 128 -6.79 9.49 9.96
CA GLN A 128 -6.20 8.58 10.94
C GLN A 128 -6.35 7.13 10.48
N LEU A 129 -7.54 6.75 10.04
CA LEU A 129 -7.85 5.40 9.57
C LEU A 129 -6.98 4.99 8.37
N ILE A 130 -6.83 5.86 7.36
CA ILE A 130 -5.96 5.57 6.20
C ILE A 130 -4.51 5.32 6.63
N ARG A 131 -3.98 6.11 7.57
CA ARG A 131 -2.60 5.94 8.06
C ARG A 131 -2.41 4.62 8.80
N VAL A 132 -3.40 4.21 9.58
CA VAL A 132 -3.41 2.94 10.31
C VAL A 132 -3.50 1.78 9.33
N LEU A 133 -4.43 1.82 8.37
CA LEU A 133 -4.60 0.78 7.36
C LEU A 133 -3.38 0.64 6.45
N ALA A 134 -2.74 1.74 6.06
CA ALA A 134 -1.53 1.70 5.26
C ALA A 134 -0.33 1.08 6.00
N LYS A 135 -0.28 1.22 7.34
CA LYS A 135 0.76 0.60 8.18
C LYS A 135 0.49 -0.86 8.48
N ALA A 136 -0.78 -1.21 8.76
CA ALA A 136 -1.18 -2.56 9.10
C ALA A 136 -1.26 -3.47 7.85
N GLY A 137 -1.71 -2.93 6.71
CA GLY A 137 -2.06 -3.76 5.56
C GLY A 137 -3.21 -4.72 5.89
N GLY A 138 -3.32 -5.81 5.12
CA GLY A 138 -4.36 -6.83 5.30
C GLY A 138 -4.03 -7.90 6.35
N ALA A 139 -2.75 -8.08 6.68
CA ALA A 139 -2.25 -9.20 7.48
C ALA A 139 -1.80 -8.83 8.89
N THR A 140 -1.65 -7.54 9.21
CA THR A 140 -1.20 -7.11 10.55
C THR A 140 -2.42 -6.87 11.45
N PRO A 141 -2.43 -7.42 12.68
CA PRO A 141 -3.47 -7.11 13.64
C PRO A 141 -3.38 -5.67 14.14
N ILE A 142 -4.54 -5.04 14.29
CA ILE A 142 -4.72 -3.67 14.78
C ILE A 142 -5.34 -3.75 16.18
N HIS A 143 -4.79 -3.00 17.12
CA HIS A 143 -5.35 -2.80 18.45
C HIS A 143 -6.40 -1.70 18.39
N ILE A 144 -7.63 -2.03 18.75
CA ILE A 144 -8.77 -1.13 18.72
C ILE A 144 -9.17 -0.78 20.15
N THR A 145 -9.25 0.50 20.44
CA THR A 145 -9.88 1.03 21.67
C THR A 145 -11.16 1.75 21.31
N ILE A 146 -12.25 1.45 22.02
CA ILE A 146 -13.56 2.07 21.78
C ILE A 146 -13.81 3.14 22.85
N GLN A 147 -14.17 4.36 22.43
CA GLN A 147 -14.51 5.42 23.37
C GLN A 147 -15.71 5.03 24.24
N GLY A 148 -15.52 5.14 25.56
CA GLY A 148 -16.54 4.81 26.56
C GLY A 148 -16.52 3.35 27.03
N GLU A 149 -15.64 2.52 26.49
CA GLU A 149 -15.45 1.13 26.93
C GLU A 149 -14.02 0.92 27.46
N SER A 150 -13.89 0.07 28.48
CA SER A 150 -12.58 -0.33 29.00
C SER A 150 -12.19 -1.65 28.36
N GLY A 151 -11.18 -1.63 27.50
CA GLY A 151 -10.66 -2.82 26.83
C GLY A 151 -9.99 -2.49 25.51
N THR A 152 -9.12 -3.40 25.08
CA THR A 152 -8.50 -3.36 23.75
C THR A 152 -8.91 -4.61 23.01
N HIS A 153 -9.36 -4.44 21.77
CA HIS A 153 -9.69 -5.55 20.88
C HIS A 153 -8.61 -5.70 19.82
N LEU A 154 -8.23 -6.94 19.51
CA LEU A 154 -7.34 -7.22 18.40
C LEU A 154 -8.20 -7.50 17.17
N ALA A 155 -7.96 -6.83 16.04
CA ALA A 155 -8.75 -7.03 14.84
C ALA A 155 -7.94 -6.88 13.54
N PHE A 156 -8.42 -7.51 12.48
CA PHE A 156 -7.85 -7.40 11.13
C PHE A 156 -8.76 -6.61 10.21
N ALA A 157 -8.17 -5.85 9.27
CA ALA A 157 -8.93 -5.21 8.21
C ALA A 157 -9.35 -6.26 7.18
N ARG A 158 -10.63 -6.64 7.22
CA ARG A 158 -11.18 -7.70 6.36
C ARG A 158 -11.59 -7.17 5.00
N GLU A 159 -12.26 -6.03 4.98
CA GLU A 159 -12.70 -5.39 3.75
C GLU A 159 -12.54 -3.87 3.87
N ILE A 160 -12.05 -3.26 2.80
CA ILE A 160 -11.85 -1.82 2.69
C ILE A 160 -12.57 -1.38 1.42
N GLN A 161 -13.66 -0.63 1.58
CA GLN A 161 -14.46 -0.15 0.46
C GLN A 161 -14.03 1.25 0.05
N TRP A 162 -13.63 1.38 -1.20
CA TRP A 162 -13.23 2.64 -1.82
C TRP A 162 -14.28 3.10 -2.82
N ASP A 163 -14.44 4.41 -2.97
CA ASP A 163 -15.22 5.00 -4.06
C ASP A 163 -14.40 4.91 -5.36
N PRO A 164 -14.83 4.15 -6.38
CA PRO A 164 -14.04 3.93 -7.59
C PRO A 164 -13.88 5.19 -8.46
N LYS A 165 -14.63 6.25 -8.19
CA LYS A 165 -14.58 7.51 -8.95
C LYS A 165 -13.84 8.61 -8.20
N ARG A 166 -13.94 8.61 -6.87
CA ARG A 166 -13.41 9.70 -6.03
C ARG A 166 -12.19 9.29 -5.22
N ASP A 167 -11.87 7.99 -5.17
CA ASP A 167 -10.87 7.40 -4.28
C ASP A 167 -11.09 7.75 -2.79
N ASP A 168 -12.35 8.06 -2.44
CA ASP A 168 -12.75 8.36 -1.07
C ASP A 168 -13.01 7.03 -0.32
N LEU A 169 -12.49 6.91 0.90
CA LEU A 169 -12.75 5.74 1.75
C LEU A 169 -14.22 5.72 2.20
N LEU A 170 -14.96 4.66 1.87
CA LEU A 170 -16.40 4.56 2.12
C LEU A 170 -16.74 3.79 3.40
N HIS A 171 -16.11 2.65 3.61
CA HIS A 171 -16.38 1.75 4.72
C HIS A 171 -15.18 0.87 5.00
N VAL A 172 -15.03 0.48 6.27
CA VAL A 172 -14.00 -0.48 6.69
C VAL A 172 -14.63 -1.50 7.61
N ASP A 173 -14.44 -2.76 7.27
CA ASP A 173 -14.87 -3.91 8.04
C ASP A 173 -13.66 -4.49 8.80
N LEU A 174 -13.78 -4.53 10.12
CA LEU A 174 -12.77 -5.02 11.04
C LEU A 174 -13.27 -6.32 11.68
N LEU A 175 -12.49 -7.39 11.50
CA LEU A 175 -12.74 -8.69 12.09
C LEU A 175 -11.95 -8.82 13.39
N ALA A 176 -12.65 -8.79 14.54
CA ALA A 176 -12.07 -9.08 15.84
C ALA A 176 -11.57 -10.54 15.88
N ALA A 177 -10.37 -10.72 16.41
CA ALA A 177 -9.68 -11.99 16.46
C ALA A 177 -9.35 -12.38 17.91
N ASP A 178 -9.62 -13.64 18.24
CA ASP A 178 -9.20 -14.23 19.51
C ASP A 178 -7.74 -14.72 19.38
N ILE A 179 -6.90 -14.41 20.38
CA ILE A 179 -5.48 -14.82 20.38
C ILE A 179 -5.31 -16.34 20.27
N SER A 180 -6.26 -17.11 20.78
CA SER A 180 -6.21 -18.58 20.82
C SER A 180 -6.82 -19.26 19.59
N ARG A 181 -7.40 -18.53 18.64
CA ARG A 181 -8.07 -19.11 17.47
C ARG A 181 -7.34 -18.74 16.19
N PRO A 182 -7.18 -19.68 15.25
CA PRO A 182 -6.61 -19.37 13.95
C PRO A 182 -7.55 -18.47 13.16
N VAL A 183 -6.99 -17.48 12.47
CA VAL A 183 -7.70 -16.52 11.62
C VAL A 183 -7.14 -16.59 10.21
N THR A 184 -8.02 -16.42 9.23
CA THR A 184 -7.62 -16.33 7.82
C THR A 184 -7.43 -14.86 7.43
N ALA A 185 -6.26 -14.53 6.91
CA ALA A 185 -5.93 -13.18 6.44
C ALA A 185 -5.25 -13.23 5.06
N GLN A 186 -5.39 -12.13 4.31
CA GLN A 186 -4.71 -11.93 3.04
C GLN A 186 -3.34 -11.31 3.28
N VAL A 187 -2.29 -12.08 2.99
CA VAL A 187 -0.90 -11.66 3.16
C VAL A 187 -0.35 -11.19 1.81
N PRO A 188 0.17 -9.95 1.71
CA PRO A 188 0.75 -9.45 0.48
C PRO A 188 2.10 -10.10 0.18
N ILE A 189 2.35 -10.32 -1.11
CA ILE A 189 3.63 -10.78 -1.65
C ILE A 189 4.41 -9.57 -2.14
N ILE A 190 5.66 -9.44 -1.71
CA ILE A 190 6.57 -8.38 -2.13
C ILE A 190 7.73 -9.01 -2.89
N LEU A 191 7.94 -8.54 -4.11
CA LEU A 191 9.05 -8.99 -4.95
C LEU A 191 10.33 -8.27 -4.53
N VAL A 192 11.38 -9.03 -4.28
CA VAL A 192 12.71 -8.54 -3.91
C VAL A 192 13.71 -8.95 -4.99
N GLY A 193 14.63 -8.05 -5.34
CA GLY A 193 15.64 -8.31 -6.37
C GLY A 193 15.17 -7.98 -7.78
N GLU A 194 15.93 -8.46 -8.77
CA GLU A 194 15.66 -8.22 -10.19
C GLU A 194 15.99 -9.48 -11.00
N SER A 195 15.09 -9.87 -11.91
CA SER A 195 15.24 -11.10 -12.68
C SER A 195 16.18 -10.93 -13.87
N ALA A 196 17.18 -11.80 -13.96
CA ALA A 196 18.12 -11.83 -15.09
C ALA A 196 17.43 -12.25 -16.39
N GLY A 197 16.45 -13.16 -16.31
CA GLY A 197 15.67 -13.61 -17.46
C GLY A 197 14.86 -12.49 -18.12
N ALA A 198 14.26 -11.61 -17.31
CA ALA A 198 13.52 -10.46 -17.82
C ALA A 198 14.46 -9.44 -18.49
N ARG A 199 15.61 -9.15 -17.87
CA ARG A 199 16.62 -8.25 -18.46
C ARG A 199 17.14 -8.75 -19.80
N THR A 200 17.40 -10.05 -19.91
CA THR A 200 18.04 -10.65 -21.10
C THR A 200 17.14 -10.56 -22.33
N VAL A 201 15.84 -10.78 -22.16
CA VAL A 201 14.88 -10.80 -23.27
C VAL A 201 14.04 -9.51 -23.33
N SER A 202 14.45 -8.48 -22.59
CA SER A 202 13.69 -7.24 -22.43
C SER A 202 12.22 -7.48 -22.06
N GLY A 203 11.97 -8.55 -21.27
CA GLY A 203 10.66 -8.98 -20.79
C GLY A 203 10.17 -8.15 -19.60
N THR A 204 8.85 -8.10 -19.41
CA THR A 204 8.22 -7.47 -18.25
C THR A 204 7.85 -8.52 -17.22
N VAL A 205 8.18 -8.28 -15.95
CA VAL A 205 7.78 -9.16 -14.84
C VAL A 205 6.33 -8.88 -14.50
N MET A 206 5.48 -9.89 -14.69
CA MET A 206 4.04 -9.82 -14.45
C MET A 206 3.72 -10.51 -13.12
N HIS A 207 3.32 -9.68 -12.14
CA HIS A 207 2.87 -10.13 -10.83
C HIS A 207 1.35 -10.38 -10.87
N GLN A 208 0.96 -11.65 -11.06
CA GLN A 208 -0.43 -12.06 -11.23
C GLN A 208 -1.16 -12.14 -9.89
N LEU A 209 -0.59 -12.87 -8.93
CA LEU A 209 -1.17 -13.05 -7.61
C LEU A 209 -0.41 -12.20 -6.58
N ARG A 210 -1.02 -11.09 -6.15
CA ARG A 210 -0.39 -10.13 -5.22
C ARG A 210 -0.55 -10.47 -3.74
N THR A 211 -1.53 -11.32 -3.43
CA THR A 211 -1.91 -11.67 -2.06
C THR A 211 -2.25 -13.15 -1.99
N VAL A 212 -1.86 -13.80 -0.89
CA VAL A 212 -2.20 -15.20 -0.59
C VAL A 212 -3.06 -15.27 0.67
N ASP A 213 -4.00 -16.21 0.67
CA ASP A 213 -4.81 -16.51 1.84
C ASP A 213 -4.07 -17.48 2.75
N ILE A 214 -3.81 -17.02 3.97
CA ILE A 214 -3.07 -17.78 4.98
C ILE A 214 -3.91 -17.87 6.25
N GLN A 215 -3.86 -19.03 6.90
CA GLN A 215 -4.43 -19.24 8.21
C GLN A 215 -3.30 -19.39 9.24
N ALA A 216 -3.32 -18.54 10.27
CA ALA A 216 -2.36 -18.58 11.36
C ALA A 216 -2.99 -17.98 12.63
N LEU A 217 -2.26 -18.07 13.76
CA LEU A 217 -2.64 -17.35 14.96
C LEU A 217 -2.44 -15.84 14.76
N PRO A 218 -3.29 -14.97 15.35
CA PRO A 218 -3.20 -13.53 15.13
C PRO A 218 -1.84 -12.89 15.43
N LEU A 219 -1.13 -13.41 16.43
CA LEU A 219 0.20 -12.91 16.83
C LEU A 219 1.35 -13.48 15.99
N GLU A 220 1.12 -14.60 15.30
CA GLU A 220 2.13 -15.29 14.48
C GLU A 220 1.91 -15.04 12.98
N MET A 221 0.91 -14.23 12.63
CA MET A 221 0.60 -13.88 11.25
C MET A 221 1.76 -13.09 10.62
N PRO A 222 2.32 -13.54 9.48
CA PRO A 222 3.32 -12.77 8.75
C PRO A 222 2.68 -11.52 8.13
N SER A 223 3.36 -10.38 8.26
CA SER A 223 2.88 -9.11 7.68
C SER A 223 3.01 -9.06 6.16
N GLN A 224 4.07 -9.67 5.62
CA GLN A 224 4.37 -9.76 4.19
C GLN A 224 5.18 -11.04 3.91
N ILE A 225 5.10 -11.52 2.67
CA ILE A 225 5.95 -12.59 2.17
C ILE A 225 6.88 -12.00 1.12
N GLU A 226 8.19 -12.11 1.36
CA GLU A 226 9.20 -11.69 0.41
C GLU A 226 9.51 -12.83 -0.56
N LEU A 227 9.46 -12.53 -1.85
CA LEU A 227 9.79 -13.43 -2.93
C LEU A 227 10.99 -12.87 -3.69
N ASP A 228 12.12 -13.58 -3.64
CA ASP A 228 13.30 -13.23 -4.43
C ASP A 228 13.12 -13.67 -5.88
N ILE A 229 13.07 -12.71 -6.80
CA ILE A 229 12.93 -12.95 -8.24
C ILE A 229 14.27 -13.10 -8.96
N SER A 230 15.40 -12.97 -8.24
CA SER A 230 16.75 -13.10 -8.82
C SER A 230 17.02 -14.53 -9.31
N VAL A 231 16.31 -15.52 -8.79
CA VAL A 231 16.38 -16.93 -9.22
C VAL A 231 15.80 -17.18 -10.62
N MET A 232 15.05 -16.22 -11.17
CA MET A 232 14.46 -16.32 -12.51
C MET A 232 15.49 -15.96 -13.59
N GLU A 233 16.32 -16.92 -13.97
CA GLU A 233 17.34 -16.77 -15.01
C GLU A 233 16.79 -17.01 -16.42
N GLU A 234 15.81 -17.90 -16.56
CA GLU A 234 15.23 -18.26 -17.86
C GLU A 234 14.06 -17.33 -18.22
N PRO A 235 13.88 -16.96 -19.50
CA PRO A 235 12.80 -16.07 -19.93
C PRO A 235 11.40 -16.64 -19.75
N ASP A 236 11.26 -17.97 -19.71
CA ASP A 236 9.99 -18.67 -19.48
C ASP A 236 9.81 -19.13 -18.03
N SER A 237 10.65 -18.62 -17.11
CA SER A 237 10.53 -18.94 -15.69
C SER A 237 9.19 -18.49 -15.11
N VAL A 238 8.59 -19.37 -14.31
CA VAL A 238 7.34 -19.14 -13.61
C VAL A 238 7.53 -19.52 -12.14
N ILE A 239 7.09 -18.66 -11.24
CA ILE A 239 7.05 -18.93 -9.81
C ILE A 239 5.61 -19.17 -9.38
N ARG A 240 5.39 -20.29 -8.69
CA ARG A 240 4.08 -20.68 -8.16
C ARG A 240 3.98 -20.45 -6.66
N VAL A 241 2.77 -20.59 -6.13
CA VAL A 241 2.53 -20.48 -4.68
C VAL A 241 3.31 -21.55 -3.89
N SER A 242 3.58 -22.71 -4.49
CA SER A 242 4.45 -23.76 -3.91
C SER A 242 5.84 -23.29 -3.53
N ASP A 243 6.37 -22.31 -4.25
CA ASP A 243 7.77 -21.88 -4.14
C ASP A 243 7.94 -20.76 -3.10
N LEU A 244 6.84 -20.31 -2.48
CA LEU A 244 6.84 -19.28 -1.47
C LEU A 244 7.40 -19.81 -0.14
N ALA A 245 8.29 -19.02 0.47
CA ALA A 245 8.89 -19.33 1.76
C ALA A 245 7.93 -19.02 2.92
N ILE A 246 6.96 -19.91 3.17
CA ILE A 246 5.96 -19.77 4.23
C ILE A 246 6.55 -20.24 5.58
N PRO A 247 6.33 -19.52 6.69
CA PRO A 247 6.76 -19.98 8.01
C PRO A 247 5.96 -21.21 8.47
N GLU A 248 6.58 -22.11 9.24
CA GLU A 248 5.97 -23.38 9.69
C GLU A 248 4.68 -23.19 10.51
N ASN A 249 4.50 -22.02 11.10
CA ASN A 249 3.34 -21.69 11.95
C ASN A 249 2.11 -21.21 11.16
N ALA A 250 2.20 -21.16 9.83
CA ALA A 250 1.16 -20.67 8.95
C ALA A 250 0.72 -21.77 7.97
N THR A 251 -0.59 -21.97 7.83
CA THR A 251 -1.17 -22.87 6.84
C THR A 251 -1.62 -22.10 5.60
N LEU A 252 -1.13 -22.50 4.44
CA LEU A 252 -1.57 -21.95 3.14
C LEU A 252 -2.98 -22.48 2.83
N LEU A 253 -3.90 -21.58 2.46
CA LEU A 253 -5.24 -21.93 1.98
C LEU A 253 -5.44 -21.71 0.48
N SER A 254 -4.62 -20.85 -0.15
CA SER A 254 -4.61 -20.65 -1.61
C SER A 254 -4.18 -21.91 -2.36
N ASP A 255 -4.52 -21.99 -3.65
CA ASP A 255 -4.11 -23.11 -4.49
C ASP A 255 -2.58 -23.08 -4.67
N VAL A 256 -1.95 -24.23 -4.52
CA VAL A 256 -0.49 -24.40 -4.62
C VAL A 256 -0.04 -24.24 -6.08
N GLU A 257 -0.93 -24.51 -7.03
CA GLU A 257 -0.65 -24.40 -8.46
C GLU A 257 -0.77 -22.97 -9.01
N ASP A 258 -1.34 -22.05 -8.23
CA ASP A 258 -1.57 -20.67 -8.63
C ASP A 258 -0.25 -19.97 -9.00
N LEU A 259 -0.34 -19.14 -10.03
CA LEU A 259 0.80 -18.44 -10.60
C LEU A 259 1.01 -17.10 -9.89
N VAL A 260 2.17 -16.94 -9.24
CA VAL A 260 2.53 -15.70 -8.54
C VAL A 260 3.19 -14.71 -9.51
N VAL A 261 4.31 -15.12 -10.12
CA VAL A 261 5.11 -14.29 -11.04
C VAL A 261 5.42 -15.06 -12.32
N ARG A 262 5.27 -14.38 -13.46
CA ARG A 262 5.85 -14.82 -14.75
C ARG A 262 6.58 -13.68 -15.42
N ILE A 263 7.48 -14.03 -16.33
CA ILE A 263 8.02 -13.08 -17.29
C ILE A 263 7.14 -13.12 -18.54
N GLU A 264 6.79 -11.94 -19.05
CA GLU A 264 6.08 -11.77 -20.32
C GLU A 264 7.03 -11.14 -21.34
N LEU A 265 7.13 -11.78 -22.50
CA LEU A 265 8.00 -11.34 -23.58
C LEU A 265 7.35 -10.17 -24.35
N PRO A 266 8.13 -9.14 -24.74
CA PRO A 266 7.59 -8.06 -25.54
C PRO A 266 7.19 -8.62 -26.90
N ARG A 267 5.95 -8.35 -27.32
CA ARG A 267 5.48 -8.68 -28.65
C ARG A 267 6.18 -7.74 -29.64
N VAL A 268 7.17 -8.26 -30.37
CA VAL A 268 7.75 -7.53 -31.51
C VAL A 268 6.72 -7.59 -32.64
N GLU A 269 6.04 -6.48 -32.89
CA GLU A 269 5.37 -6.26 -34.17
C GLU A 269 6.48 -6.18 -35.22
N VAL A 270 6.72 -7.30 -35.91
CA VAL A 270 7.45 -7.28 -37.16
C VAL A 270 6.53 -6.55 -38.14
N GLU A 271 6.75 -5.24 -38.33
CA GLU A 271 6.31 -4.59 -39.54
C GLU A 271 6.81 -5.44 -40.70
N ALA A 272 5.89 -6.11 -41.38
CA ALA A 272 6.18 -6.87 -42.56
C ALA A 272 6.79 -5.91 -43.58
N ALA A 273 8.11 -5.90 -43.67
CA ALA A 273 8.83 -5.43 -44.85
C ALA A 273 8.50 -6.41 -45.99
N VAL A 274 7.30 -6.29 -46.54
CA VAL A 274 7.00 -6.70 -47.91
C VAL A 274 7.77 -5.73 -48.78
N GLY A 275 8.99 -6.13 -49.12
CA GLY A 275 9.93 -5.36 -49.93
C GLY A 275 10.43 -6.18 -51.10
N VAL A 276 9.58 -6.27 -52.12
CA VAL A 276 9.89 -6.31 -53.56
C VAL A 276 10.93 -7.34 -54.04
N GLU A 277 10.44 -8.41 -54.65
CA GLU A 277 11.08 -9.00 -55.83
C GLU A 277 10.09 -8.86 -57.00
N GLU A 278 10.33 -7.87 -57.86
CA GLU A 278 9.70 -7.75 -59.17
C GLU A 278 10.25 -8.82 -60.11
N GLY A 279 9.36 -9.43 -60.90
CA GLY A 279 9.73 -10.25 -62.05
C GLY A 279 8.51 -10.74 -62.82
N LEU A 280 7.98 -9.85 -63.69
CA LEU A 280 7.53 -10.09 -65.09
C LEU A 280 6.68 -11.36 -65.39
N GLU A 281 5.60 -11.39 -66.16
CA GLU A 281 4.97 -10.47 -67.13
C GLU A 281 3.62 -11.12 -67.55
N GLU A 282 2.67 -10.27 -67.93
CA GLU A 282 1.44 -10.44 -68.74
C GLU A 282 0.78 -11.80 -69.06
N GLY A 283 -0.56 -11.78 -68.95
CA GLY A 283 -1.49 -12.68 -69.62
C GLY A 283 -2.94 -12.20 -69.45
N GLU A 284 -3.39 -11.32 -70.35
CA GLU A 284 -4.70 -10.65 -70.44
C GLU A 284 -5.95 -11.55 -70.60
N ALA A 285 -7.09 -10.89 -70.31
CA ALA A 285 -8.45 -11.03 -70.89
C ALA A 285 -9.37 -12.13 -70.33
N GLY A 286 -10.65 -11.88 -70.00
CA GLY A 286 -11.55 -10.71 -70.08
C GLY A 286 -12.81 -11.06 -69.25
N GLU A 287 -13.37 -10.14 -68.48
CA GLU A 287 -14.43 -9.18 -68.82
C GLU A 287 -15.87 -9.73 -68.66
N ASP A 288 -16.70 -8.87 -68.04
CA ASP A 288 -18.16 -8.79 -68.03
C ASP A 288 -18.93 -9.65 -67.01
N GLY A 289 -19.88 -9.15 -66.21
CA GLY A 289 -20.54 -7.85 -66.05
C GLY A 289 -21.31 -7.94 -64.71
N GLY A 290 -21.51 -6.86 -63.94
CA GLY A 290 -22.57 -5.90 -64.21
C GLY A 290 -23.93 -6.39 -63.67
N GLY A 291 -24.51 -5.72 -62.67
CA GLY A 291 -25.93 -5.91 -62.36
C GLY A 291 -26.35 -5.64 -60.92
N ALA A 292 -26.79 -4.41 -60.68
CA ALA A 292 -27.67 -4.04 -59.58
C ALA A 292 -29.03 -4.76 -59.67
N ASP A 293 -29.74 -4.91 -58.55
CA ASP A 293 -31.02 -4.21 -58.25
C ASP A 293 -31.89 -4.97 -57.22
N ALA A 294 -32.64 -4.18 -56.43
CA ALA A 294 -34.00 -4.41 -55.91
C ALA A 294 -34.30 -5.68 -55.06
N SER A 295 -35.23 -5.73 -54.09
CA SER A 295 -36.24 -4.85 -53.48
C SER A 295 -37.05 -5.77 -52.54
N GLU A 296 -37.64 -5.23 -51.47
CA GLU A 296 -38.88 -5.71 -50.78
C GLU A 296 -38.83 -7.14 -50.16
N GLU A 297 -39.20 -7.33 -48.89
CA GLU A 297 -40.54 -7.13 -48.30
C GLU A 297 -40.44 -7.07 -46.76
#